data_AF-A0A6N7IEF7-F1
#
_entry.id   AF-A0A6N7IEF7-F1
#
_cell.length_a   1.000
_cell.length_b   1.000
_cell.length_c   1.000
_cell.angle_alpha   90.00
_cell.angle_beta   90.00
_cell.angle_gamma   90.00
#
_symmetry.space_group_name_H-M   'P 1'
#
loop_
_entity.id
_entity.type
_entity.pdbx_description
1 polymer ?
#
loop_
_entity_poly.entity_id
_entity_poly.type
_entity_poly.pdbx_seq_one_letter_code
_entity_poly.pdbx_strand_id
1 'polypeptide(L)'
;ERWSPPLSQVLGITERLPSGVKLAPGIDLALLPSGDEVEFISHQGRLVEAVLWRGRLASAPRRATVLPGDDSLAGEPDRGITAVGEPGRPPLPLPDGCLDALVGTHLAAAGLAALLRGVGAVEVAAVDVVAAAVGVNASLYLPYDIPWYRAGRRASRSGGCYPYGLFPVRDGNVCLIGRTRRDWAAIVAAAGRPDWSERPRYRDVVAMGRDYPDEVDTLLAPWLRGRDVDGVMADAATYGFPAGPVRRPEEVLAVDALSGWWRTADAGHAPGARAPGVPFWGQELPSAPAPRPLRDLFVLDLSWVWSGPAVAGGLADLGATVVKVESGRRVDNTRLRGRPPALSVADEAPFLEVNPYFHAINRGKRSLTLDLTTPAARAILARLAARADVIVENLSPGVVERWGLDDETVARTNPGCVFVSLRGYRDHPSLAGLRAYAPVLSSAAGIEHLVRYPGEEALGLLTFGYSDAYAAGYGLALALAGLWARARRGVGARVALSQFEASVFANGRNLAAAQNGALPDGLDPLPDDGRIVGAEDLPTAPWTSSDLFAAVDHPWLGTLRLPRLPWRLDGALPAVHRPAPALGADTEAVLCERLGLAPGEVAELRDSGALE
;
A
#
# COMPACT_ATOMS: atom_id res chain seq x y z
N GLU A 1 10.92 -1.25 29.35
CA GLU A 1 9.70 -1.76 30.00
C GLU A 1 8.50 -1.41 29.11
N ARG A 2 7.54 -2.33 28.97
CA ARG A 2 6.46 -2.43 27.94
C ARG A 2 6.90 -3.07 26.61
N TRP A 3 7.20 -4.36 26.67
CA TRP A 3 7.28 -5.24 25.50
C TRP A 3 5.97 -6.01 25.40
N SER A 4 5.23 -5.84 24.30
CA SER A 4 4.04 -6.64 24.00
C SER A 4 4.47 -8.09 23.70
N PRO A 5 3.74 -9.11 24.20
CA PRO A 5 4.07 -10.50 23.91
C PRO A 5 3.91 -10.81 22.42
N PRO A 6 4.64 -11.81 21.87
CA PRO A 6 4.44 -12.27 20.50
C PRO A 6 2.98 -12.69 20.28
N LEU A 7 2.45 -12.48 19.06
CA LEU A 7 1.05 -12.75 18.70
C LEU A 7 0.60 -14.18 19.08
N SER A 8 1.54 -15.14 19.09
CA SER A 8 1.32 -16.53 19.54
C SER A 8 0.94 -16.65 21.03
N GLN A 9 1.51 -15.82 21.92
CA GLN A 9 1.10 -15.73 23.33
C GLN A 9 -0.23 -14.99 23.50
N VAL A 10 -0.53 -14.04 22.61
CA VAL A 10 -1.84 -13.37 22.55
C VAL A 10 -2.94 -14.33 22.07
N LEU A 11 -2.58 -15.39 21.32
CA LEU A 11 -3.52 -16.32 20.67
C LEU A 11 -3.55 -17.75 21.25
N GLY A 12 -2.59 -18.16 22.10
CA GLY A 12 -2.67 -19.37 22.92
C GLY A 12 -2.49 -20.72 22.19
N ILE A 13 -1.45 -20.88 21.36
CA ILE A 13 -1.21 -22.10 20.55
C ILE A 13 -0.10 -22.97 21.16
N THR A 14 -0.30 -24.30 21.22
CA THR A 14 0.72 -25.30 21.60
C THR A 14 0.73 -26.47 20.60
N GLU A 15 1.89 -26.79 20.03
CA GLU A 15 2.06 -27.71 18.88
C GLU A 15 2.22 -29.19 19.26
N ARG A 16 1.72 -30.11 18.40
CA ARG A 16 2.37 -31.40 18.03
C ARG A 16 1.83 -31.90 16.69
N LEU A 17 2.72 -32.14 15.71
CA LEU A 17 2.40 -32.79 14.42
C LEU A 17 2.36 -34.34 14.57
N PRO A 18 1.50 -35.07 13.83
CA PRO A 18 1.56 -36.52 13.73
C PRO A 18 2.86 -37.01 13.08
N SER A 19 3.33 -38.19 13.47
CA SER A 19 4.57 -38.78 12.94
C SER A 19 4.46 -39.08 11.44
N GLY A 20 5.41 -38.58 10.64
CA GLY A 20 5.56 -38.92 9.22
C GLY A 20 5.19 -37.81 8.23
N VAL A 21 4.62 -36.70 8.69
CA VAL A 21 4.33 -35.52 7.86
C VAL A 21 5.54 -34.58 7.86
N LYS A 22 6.02 -34.18 6.68
CA LYS A 22 7.08 -33.17 6.51
C LYS A 22 6.47 -31.91 5.91
N LEU A 23 6.65 -30.77 6.59
CA LEU A 23 6.30 -29.46 6.03
C LEU A 23 7.25 -29.14 4.87
N ALA A 24 6.71 -28.56 3.80
CA ALA A 24 7.56 -27.93 2.79
C ALA A 24 8.34 -26.78 3.46
N PRO A 25 9.62 -26.56 3.09
CA PRO A 25 10.39 -25.43 3.62
C PRO A 25 9.63 -24.11 3.38
N GLY A 26 9.31 -23.38 4.45
CA GLY A 26 8.61 -22.08 4.37
C GLY A 26 7.14 -22.07 4.79
N ILE A 27 6.56 -23.20 5.23
CA ILE A 27 5.20 -23.24 5.81
C ILE A 27 5.28 -23.23 7.34
N ASP A 28 4.73 -22.19 7.96
CA ASP A 28 4.67 -22.00 9.41
C ASP A 28 3.23 -22.24 9.91
N LEU A 29 3.00 -23.26 10.76
CA LEU A 29 1.65 -23.69 11.19
C LEU A 29 1.09 -22.89 12.39
N ALA A 30 1.73 -21.78 12.75
CA ALA A 30 1.42 -20.98 13.95
C ALA A 30 0.09 -20.19 13.92
N LEU A 31 -0.90 -20.57 13.11
CA LEU A 31 -2.14 -19.80 12.88
C LEU A 31 -3.45 -20.54 13.24
N LEU A 32 -3.39 -21.68 13.91
CA LEU A 32 -4.58 -22.51 14.15
C LEU A 32 -5.06 -22.46 15.61
N PRO A 33 -6.37 -22.25 15.88
CA PRO A 33 -6.93 -22.38 17.22
C PRO A 33 -6.77 -23.81 17.77
N SER A 34 -6.60 -23.96 19.08
CA SER A 34 -6.55 -25.29 19.70
C SER A 34 -7.91 -26.01 19.63
N GLY A 35 -7.89 -27.31 19.30
CA GLY A 35 -9.07 -28.19 19.32
C GLY A 35 -9.73 -28.51 17.97
N ASP A 36 -9.21 -27.96 16.87
CA ASP A 36 -9.68 -28.27 15.50
C ASP A 36 -8.79 -29.36 14.87
N GLU A 37 -9.38 -30.32 14.13
CA GLU A 37 -8.64 -31.31 13.34
C GLU A 37 -8.30 -30.69 11.97
N VAL A 38 -7.11 -30.96 11.42
CA VAL A 38 -6.73 -30.45 10.09
C VAL A 38 -6.28 -31.62 9.23
N GLU A 39 -6.87 -31.72 8.04
CA GLU A 39 -6.46 -32.68 7.02
C GLU A 39 -5.59 -31.98 5.98
N PHE A 40 -4.38 -32.48 5.79
CA PHE A 40 -3.42 -31.96 4.83
C PHE A 40 -3.44 -32.83 3.58
N ILE A 41 -3.75 -32.24 2.42
CA ILE A 41 -3.70 -32.96 1.15
C ILE A 41 -2.42 -32.56 0.43
N SER A 42 -1.61 -33.56 0.12
CA SER A 42 -0.35 -33.39 -0.61
C SER A 42 -0.46 -33.98 -2.01
N HIS A 43 0.17 -33.31 -2.97
CA HIS A 43 0.45 -33.86 -4.30
C HIS A 43 1.97 -33.88 -4.46
N GLN A 44 2.52 -35.06 -4.77
CA GLN A 44 3.97 -35.27 -4.94
C GLN A 44 4.83 -34.76 -3.76
N GLY A 45 4.32 -34.85 -2.53
CA GLY A 45 5.06 -34.44 -1.32
C GLY A 45 5.12 -32.93 -1.07
N ARG A 46 4.33 -32.13 -1.81
CA ARG A 46 4.09 -30.70 -1.53
C ARG A 46 2.67 -30.50 -1.04
N LEU A 47 2.50 -29.60 -0.07
CA LEU A 47 1.18 -29.24 0.46
C LEU A 47 0.43 -28.43 -0.59
N VAL A 48 -0.76 -28.88 -0.98
CA VAL A 48 -1.58 -28.22 -2.02
C VAL A 48 -2.90 -27.72 -1.44
N GLU A 49 -3.36 -28.34 -0.36
CA GLU A 49 -4.63 -28.01 0.28
C GLU A 49 -4.54 -28.27 1.79
N ALA A 50 -5.15 -27.39 2.59
CA ALA A 50 -5.37 -27.61 4.00
C ALA A 50 -6.87 -27.49 4.28
N VAL A 51 -7.47 -28.56 4.82
CA VAL A 51 -8.89 -28.64 5.16
C VAL A 51 -9.05 -28.60 6.67
N LEU A 52 -9.79 -27.60 7.16
CA LEU A 52 -10.00 -27.40 8.60
C LEU A 52 -11.31 -28.07 9.05
N TRP A 53 -11.22 -29.01 9.98
CA TRP A 53 -12.34 -29.71 10.60
C TRP A 53 -12.62 -29.16 12.01
N ARG A 54 -13.84 -28.66 12.22
CA ARG A 54 -14.37 -28.39 13.56
C ARG A 54 -15.18 -29.58 14.05
N GLY A 55 -15.00 -29.96 15.32
CA GLY A 55 -15.65 -31.11 15.95
C GLY A 55 -17.17 -31.22 15.73
N ARG A 56 -17.69 -32.45 15.91
CA ARG A 56 -19.06 -32.95 15.62
C ARG A 56 -20.19 -31.90 15.74
N LEU A 57 -20.44 -31.16 14.66
CA LEU A 57 -21.68 -30.44 14.39
C LEU A 57 -21.90 -30.42 12.87
N ALA A 58 -23.14 -30.66 12.47
CA ALA A 58 -23.57 -31.10 11.15
C ALA A 58 -23.55 -30.02 10.03
N SER A 59 -22.41 -29.38 9.78
CA SER A 59 -22.25 -28.44 8.66
C SER A 59 -20.94 -28.66 7.91
N ALA A 60 -21.03 -28.67 6.58
CA ALA A 60 -20.00 -29.01 5.60
C ALA A 60 -18.63 -28.29 5.80
N PRO A 61 -17.52 -28.90 5.35
CA PRO A 61 -16.15 -28.40 5.55
C PRO A 61 -15.94 -26.99 4.98
N ARG A 62 -15.11 -26.19 5.66
CA ARG A 62 -14.63 -24.88 5.19
C ARG A 62 -13.29 -25.06 4.49
N ARG A 63 -13.18 -24.60 3.23
CA ARG A 63 -12.02 -24.84 2.35
C ARG A 63 -11.27 -23.54 2.11
N ALA A 64 -9.95 -23.52 2.35
CA ALA A 64 -9.08 -22.45 1.89
C ALA A 64 -8.18 -23.04 0.81
N THR A 65 -8.37 -22.61 -0.44
CA THR A 65 -7.59 -23.11 -1.57
C THR A 65 -6.76 -21.95 -2.12
N VAL A 66 -5.45 -22.05 -1.98
CA VAL A 66 -4.52 -21.24 -2.76
C VAL A 66 -4.32 -22.01 -4.05
N LEU A 67 -5.05 -21.62 -5.10
CA LEU A 67 -4.81 -22.19 -6.42
C LEU A 67 -3.46 -21.63 -6.91
N PRO A 68 -2.43 -22.46 -7.15
CA PRO A 68 -1.41 -22.04 -8.10
C PRO A 68 -2.16 -21.68 -9.39
N GLY A 69 -1.75 -20.59 -10.04
CA GLY A 69 -2.24 -20.31 -11.38
C GLY A 69 -2.14 -21.58 -12.23
N ASP A 70 -3.12 -21.77 -13.12
CA ASP A 70 -3.23 -22.88 -14.08
C ASP A 70 -1.86 -23.48 -14.44
N ASP A 71 -1.72 -24.81 -14.53
CA ASP A 71 -0.43 -25.56 -14.60
C ASP A 71 0.55 -25.06 -15.71
N SER A 72 0.10 -24.20 -16.62
CA SER A 72 0.92 -23.47 -17.59
C SER A 72 1.74 -22.28 -17.02
N LEU A 73 1.44 -21.82 -15.80
CA LEU A 73 2.01 -20.64 -15.11
C LEU A 73 2.55 -20.94 -13.71
N ALA A 74 2.59 -22.22 -13.30
CA ALA A 74 3.05 -22.69 -11.99
C ALA A 74 4.54 -22.40 -11.65
N GLY A 75 5.19 -21.48 -12.36
CA GLY A 75 6.58 -21.07 -12.12
C GLY A 75 6.86 -19.57 -12.15
N GLU A 76 5.97 -18.70 -12.68
CA GLU A 76 6.32 -17.28 -12.94
C GLU A 76 5.10 -16.32 -12.83
N PRO A 77 4.52 -16.14 -11.63
CA PRO A 77 3.37 -15.26 -11.36
C PRO A 77 3.60 -13.75 -11.58
N ASP A 78 4.84 -13.33 -11.85
CA ASP A 78 5.27 -11.94 -12.09
C ASP A 78 5.39 -11.56 -13.57
N ARG A 79 5.09 -12.49 -14.50
CA ARG A 79 5.00 -12.23 -15.97
C ARG A 79 4.02 -11.11 -16.36
N GLY A 80 3.20 -10.62 -15.43
CA GLY A 80 2.32 -9.45 -15.61
C GLY A 80 2.98 -8.08 -15.40
N ILE A 81 4.29 -8.00 -15.11
CA ILE A 81 4.99 -6.74 -14.79
C ILE A 81 5.89 -6.32 -15.97
N THR A 82 5.29 -5.77 -17.02
CA THR A 82 5.97 -5.36 -18.27
C THR A 82 7.04 -4.27 -18.15
N ALA A 83 7.10 -3.53 -17.04
CA ALA A 83 7.87 -2.26 -16.99
C ALA A 83 9.08 -2.26 -16.06
N VAL A 84 9.68 -3.41 -15.80
CA VAL A 84 10.91 -3.49 -15.00
C VAL A 84 12.08 -3.92 -15.88
N GLY A 85 13.18 -3.18 -15.79
CA GLY A 85 14.35 -3.34 -16.64
C GLY A 85 14.53 -2.18 -17.63
N GLU A 86 15.40 -2.41 -18.61
CA GLU A 86 15.75 -1.44 -19.66
C GLU A 86 14.94 -1.60 -20.96
N PRO A 87 14.73 -0.51 -21.71
CA PRO A 87 14.14 -0.58 -23.04
C PRO A 87 14.90 -1.57 -23.95
N GLY A 88 14.19 -2.41 -24.68
CA GLY A 88 14.78 -3.33 -25.67
C GLY A 88 15.52 -4.55 -25.11
N ARG A 89 15.56 -4.71 -23.79
CA ARG A 89 16.13 -5.89 -23.11
C ARG A 89 15.01 -6.75 -22.49
N PRO A 90 15.23 -8.05 -22.22
CA PRO A 90 14.22 -8.87 -21.56
C PRO A 90 13.86 -8.32 -20.17
N PRO A 91 12.59 -8.42 -19.71
CA PRO A 91 12.19 -7.82 -18.44
C PRO A 91 12.83 -8.52 -17.24
N LEU A 92 12.92 -7.79 -16.13
CA LEU A 92 13.39 -8.34 -14.86
C LEU A 92 12.19 -8.74 -13.97
N PRO A 93 12.30 -9.85 -13.22
CA PRO A 93 11.27 -10.27 -12.27
C PRO A 93 11.21 -9.36 -11.02
N LEU A 94 10.27 -9.65 -10.11
CA LEU A 94 10.34 -9.10 -8.76
C LEU A 94 11.47 -9.76 -7.96
N PRO A 95 12.13 -9.05 -7.01
CA PRO A 95 13.07 -9.69 -6.11
C PRO A 95 12.45 -10.84 -5.31
N ASP A 96 13.25 -11.87 -5.03
CA ASP A 96 12.81 -13.09 -4.33
C ASP A 96 12.09 -12.76 -3.01
N GLY A 97 10.99 -13.46 -2.74
CA GLY A 97 10.13 -13.28 -1.56
C GLY A 97 9.24 -12.04 -1.55
N CYS A 98 9.49 -11.01 -2.37
CA CYS A 98 8.64 -9.80 -2.39
C CYS A 98 7.21 -10.12 -2.85
N LEU A 99 7.07 -10.94 -3.89
CA LEU A 99 5.77 -11.36 -4.35
C LEU A 99 5.01 -12.20 -3.30
N ASP A 100 5.70 -13.18 -2.72
CA ASP A 100 5.12 -14.05 -1.69
C ASP A 100 4.63 -13.24 -0.49
N ALA A 101 5.42 -12.25 -0.06
CA ALA A 101 5.03 -11.34 1.01
C ALA A 101 3.75 -10.59 0.64
N LEU A 102 3.68 -9.98 -0.54
CA LEU A 102 2.48 -9.27 -1.01
C LEU A 102 1.25 -10.16 -1.01
N VAL A 103 1.33 -11.35 -1.62
CA VAL A 103 0.23 -12.33 -1.66
C VAL A 103 -0.15 -12.79 -0.26
N GLY A 104 0.83 -13.03 0.62
CA GLY A 104 0.62 -13.42 2.01
C GLY A 104 -0.21 -12.41 2.80
N THR A 105 -0.01 -11.10 2.58
CA THR A 105 -0.83 -10.08 3.24
C THR A 105 -2.29 -10.12 2.80
N HIS A 106 -2.54 -10.35 1.51
CA HIS A 106 -3.90 -10.51 0.98
C HIS A 106 -4.56 -11.78 1.50
N LEU A 107 -3.83 -12.89 1.58
CA LEU A 107 -4.33 -14.15 2.15
C LEU A 107 -4.69 -13.98 3.64
N ALA A 108 -3.85 -13.29 4.42
CA ALA A 108 -4.13 -13.01 5.82
C ALA A 108 -5.39 -12.13 5.99
N ALA A 109 -5.51 -11.06 5.20
CA ALA A 109 -6.72 -10.25 5.17
C ALA A 109 -7.94 -11.12 4.83
N ALA A 110 -7.82 -12.01 3.84
CA ALA A 110 -8.85 -12.95 3.39
C ALA A 110 -9.37 -13.88 4.46
N GLY A 111 -8.48 -14.55 5.17
CA GLY A 111 -8.86 -15.36 6.33
C GLY A 111 -9.61 -14.53 7.37
N LEU A 112 -9.14 -13.32 7.68
CA LEU A 112 -9.77 -12.46 8.69
C LEU A 112 -11.16 -11.95 8.28
N ALA A 113 -11.32 -11.50 7.03
CA ALA A 113 -12.62 -11.11 6.49
C ALA A 113 -13.58 -12.30 6.48
N ALA A 114 -13.09 -13.49 6.16
CA ALA A 114 -13.90 -14.70 6.19
C ALA A 114 -14.38 -15.06 7.60
N LEU A 115 -13.50 -14.95 8.59
CA LEU A 115 -13.86 -15.12 10.00
C LEU A 115 -14.90 -14.10 10.46
N LEU A 116 -14.79 -12.85 10.02
CA LEU A 116 -15.73 -11.78 10.37
C LEU A 116 -17.09 -11.90 9.68
N ARG A 117 -17.13 -12.40 8.43
CA ARG A 117 -18.36 -12.59 7.66
C ARG A 117 -19.03 -13.95 7.85
N GLY A 118 -18.30 -14.93 8.39
CA GLY A 118 -18.79 -16.30 8.54
C GLY A 118 -18.89 -17.08 7.22
N VAL A 119 -18.11 -16.71 6.21
CA VAL A 119 -18.07 -17.41 4.91
C VAL A 119 -17.38 -18.78 5.04
N GLY A 120 -17.70 -19.68 4.12
CA GLY A 120 -17.23 -21.06 4.12
C GLY A 120 -15.91 -21.28 3.38
N ALA A 121 -15.61 -20.46 2.38
CA ALA A 121 -14.40 -20.61 1.58
C ALA A 121 -13.73 -19.28 1.22
N VAL A 122 -12.40 -19.34 1.09
CA VAL A 122 -11.54 -18.24 0.67
C VAL A 122 -10.58 -18.72 -0.41
N GLU A 123 -10.48 -17.95 -1.48
CA GLU A 123 -9.49 -18.19 -2.54
C GLU A 123 -8.74 -16.89 -2.85
N VAL A 124 -7.43 -16.98 -2.99
CA VAL A 124 -6.56 -15.86 -3.39
C VAL A 124 -5.60 -16.39 -4.44
N ALA A 125 -5.63 -15.82 -5.64
CA ALA A 125 -4.71 -16.15 -6.71
C ALA A 125 -3.56 -15.12 -6.72
N ALA A 126 -2.31 -15.60 -6.71
CA ALA A 126 -1.14 -14.72 -6.70
C ALA A 126 -1.13 -13.76 -7.91
N VAL A 127 -1.49 -14.28 -9.09
CA VAL A 127 -1.57 -13.51 -10.33
C VAL A 127 -2.62 -12.39 -10.26
N ASP A 128 -3.77 -12.63 -9.60
CA ASP A 128 -4.80 -11.61 -9.43
C ASP A 128 -4.37 -10.52 -8.45
N VAL A 129 -3.59 -10.86 -7.41
CA VAL A 129 -3.01 -9.89 -6.49
C VAL A 129 -2.08 -8.94 -7.23
N VAL A 130 -1.16 -9.49 -8.04
CA VAL A 130 -0.25 -8.69 -8.86
C VAL A 130 -1.02 -7.88 -9.89
N ALA A 131 -1.94 -8.50 -10.63
CA ALA A 131 -2.72 -7.83 -11.66
C ALA A 131 -3.59 -6.71 -11.10
N ALA A 132 -4.16 -6.86 -9.90
CA ALA A 132 -4.89 -5.80 -9.23
C ALA A 132 -3.97 -4.64 -8.85
N ALA A 133 -2.77 -4.92 -8.31
CA ALA A 133 -1.79 -3.89 -7.95
C ALA A 133 -1.26 -3.15 -9.19
N VAL A 134 -0.87 -3.89 -10.24
CA VAL A 134 -0.46 -3.30 -11.54
C VAL A 134 -1.62 -2.54 -12.17
N GLY A 135 -2.84 -3.05 -12.10
CA GLY A 135 -4.04 -2.41 -12.65
C GLY A 135 -4.36 -1.06 -11.99
N VAL A 136 -4.21 -0.96 -10.66
CA VAL A 136 -4.29 0.35 -9.97
C VAL A 136 -3.25 1.29 -10.55
N ASN A 137 -2.02 0.82 -10.68
CA ASN A 137 -0.91 1.63 -11.14
C ASN A 137 -1.06 2.04 -12.61
N ALA A 138 -1.53 1.13 -13.47
CA ALA A 138 -1.78 1.31 -14.91
C ALA A 138 -2.67 2.52 -15.21
N SER A 139 -3.61 2.80 -14.32
CA SER A 139 -4.50 3.96 -14.42
C SER A 139 -3.79 5.32 -14.28
N LEU A 140 -2.52 5.34 -13.85
CA LEU A 140 -1.66 6.53 -13.93
C LEU A 140 -1.13 6.77 -15.36
N TYR A 141 -0.99 5.74 -16.19
CA TYR A 141 -0.23 5.84 -17.44
C TYR A 141 -1.14 5.71 -18.66
N LEU A 142 -1.90 4.61 -18.75
CA LEU A 142 -2.67 4.27 -19.94
C LEU A 142 -3.72 5.34 -20.30
N PRO A 143 -4.52 5.88 -19.34
CA PRO A 143 -5.48 6.93 -19.67
C PRO A 143 -4.85 8.23 -20.17
N TYR A 144 -3.53 8.39 -20.01
CA TYR A 144 -2.79 9.61 -20.34
C TYR A 144 -1.86 9.46 -21.56
N ASP A 145 -2.03 8.40 -22.35
CA ASP A 145 -1.15 8.07 -23.49
C ASP A 145 0.33 8.04 -23.08
N ILE A 146 0.59 7.67 -21.82
CA ILE A 146 1.94 7.43 -21.33
C ILE A 146 2.19 5.94 -21.56
N PRO A 147 3.10 5.58 -22.48
CA PRO A 147 3.43 4.18 -22.68
C PRO A 147 3.98 3.61 -21.38
N TRP A 148 3.45 2.46 -20.97
CA TRP A 148 3.92 1.71 -19.82
C TRP A 148 5.06 0.80 -20.30
N TYR A 149 6.30 1.27 -20.22
CA TYR A 149 7.47 0.56 -20.74
C TYR A 149 8.63 0.54 -19.74
N ARG A 150 9.54 -0.41 -19.93
CA ARG A 150 10.82 -0.53 -19.21
C ARG A 150 11.65 0.73 -19.40
N ALA A 151 11.79 1.55 -18.36
CA ALA A 151 12.44 2.86 -18.45
C ALA A 151 13.77 2.94 -17.69
N GLY A 152 14.37 1.79 -17.37
CA GLY A 152 15.61 1.70 -16.61
C GLY A 152 15.46 2.36 -15.24
N ARG A 153 16.38 3.27 -14.91
CA ARG A 153 16.43 3.95 -13.60
C ARG A 153 15.33 4.98 -13.32
N ARG A 154 14.32 5.12 -14.18
CA ARG A 154 13.17 6.03 -14.00
C ARG A 154 11.86 5.26 -14.09
N ALA A 155 10.80 5.80 -13.51
CA ALA A 155 9.46 5.41 -13.91
C ALA A 155 9.21 5.81 -15.39
N SER A 156 8.35 5.10 -16.13
CA SER A 156 8.05 5.41 -17.54
C SER A 156 7.57 6.86 -17.68
N ARG A 157 8.27 7.68 -18.48
CA ARG A 157 8.08 9.15 -18.52
C ARG A 157 7.98 9.80 -17.12
N SER A 158 8.85 9.35 -16.21
CA SER A 158 8.90 9.74 -14.79
C SER A 158 7.56 9.55 -14.04
N GLY A 159 6.71 8.61 -14.46
CA GLY A 159 5.41 8.39 -13.82
C GLY A 159 4.46 9.59 -13.95
N GLY A 160 4.72 10.51 -14.88
CA GLY A 160 3.94 11.74 -15.11
C GLY A 160 4.32 12.93 -14.23
N CYS A 161 5.43 12.88 -13.48
CA CYS A 161 5.95 14.03 -12.71
C CYS A 161 7.47 13.93 -12.51
N TYR A 162 8.16 15.06 -12.36
CA TYR A 162 9.62 15.08 -12.17
C TYR A 162 10.07 15.68 -10.83
N PRO A 163 11.13 15.14 -10.19
CA PRO A 163 11.84 13.91 -10.54
C PRO A 163 11.05 12.65 -10.13
N TYR A 164 11.35 11.52 -10.77
CA TYR A 164 10.89 10.19 -10.36
C TYR A 164 11.90 9.16 -10.89
N GLY A 165 12.94 8.89 -10.11
CA GLY A 165 14.05 8.04 -10.54
C GLY A 165 15.09 7.75 -9.46
N LEU A 166 16.01 6.84 -9.78
CA LEU A 166 17.26 6.64 -9.08
C LEU A 166 18.34 7.54 -9.70
N PHE A 167 19.09 8.24 -8.86
CA PHE A 167 20.09 9.21 -9.27
C PHE A 167 21.44 8.92 -8.62
N PRO A 168 22.54 8.91 -9.41
CA PRO A 168 23.87 8.67 -8.88
C PRO A 168 24.37 9.87 -8.06
N VAL A 169 25.00 9.56 -6.93
CA VAL A 169 25.73 10.46 -6.05
C VAL A 169 27.15 9.92 -5.85
N ARG A 170 28.00 10.61 -5.09
CA ARG A 170 29.44 10.28 -4.96
C ARG A 170 29.73 8.85 -4.50
N ASP A 171 28.91 8.32 -3.61
CA ASP A 171 29.12 7.06 -2.90
C ASP A 171 27.95 6.06 -3.07
N GLY A 172 27.06 6.29 -4.04
CA GLY A 172 25.94 5.40 -4.29
C GLY A 172 24.83 6.03 -5.13
N ASN A 173 23.59 5.64 -4.85
CA ASN A 173 22.41 6.15 -5.52
C ASN A 173 21.37 6.63 -4.50
N VAL A 174 20.59 7.65 -4.89
CA VAL A 174 19.43 8.14 -4.14
C VAL A 174 18.19 8.07 -5.02
N CYS A 175 17.07 7.61 -4.45
CA CYS A 175 15.77 7.73 -5.09
C CYS A 175 15.19 9.12 -4.77
N LEU A 176 14.82 9.87 -5.81
CA LEU A 176 14.17 11.17 -5.68
C LEU A 176 12.79 11.14 -6.34
N ILE A 177 11.79 11.65 -5.62
CA ILE A 177 10.42 11.75 -6.11
C ILE A 177 9.85 13.14 -5.79
N GLY A 178 9.53 13.91 -6.83
CA GLY A 178 8.79 15.17 -6.76
C GLY A 178 7.44 15.06 -7.45
N ARG A 179 6.36 14.82 -6.67
CA ARG A 179 5.00 14.71 -7.22
C ARG A 179 4.27 16.04 -7.29
N THR A 180 4.69 17.01 -6.48
CA THR A 180 4.01 18.31 -6.35
C THR A 180 4.94 19.47 -6.67
N ARG A 181 4.37 20.64 -7.00
CA ARG A 181 5.14 21.89 -7.14
C ARG A 181 5.94 22.23 -5.88
N ARG A 182 5.42 21.85 -4.71
CA ARG A 182 6.10 22.04 -3.42
C ARG A 182 7.35 21.16 -3.31
N ASP A 183 7.23 19.89 -3.68
CA ASP A 183 8.37 18.96 -3.64
C ASP A 183 9.48 19.46 -4.58
N TRP A 184 9.12 19.88 -5.80
CA TRP A 184 10.06 20.43 -6.76
C TRP A 184 10.74 21.71 -6.26
N ALA A 185 9.97 22.66 -5.72
CA ALA A 185 10.53 23.89 -5.16
C ALA A 185 11.51 23.62 -4.00
N ALA A 186 11.24 22.60 -3.18
CA ALA A 186 12.14 22.17 -2.11
C ALA A 186 13.45 21.55 -2.65
N ILE A 187 13.37 20.72 -3.70
CA ILE A 187 14.54 20.16 -4.39
C ILE A 187 15.40 21.27 -5.01
N VAL A 188 14.78 22.22 -5.71
CA VAL A 188 15.47 23.39 -6.29
C VAL A 188 16.14 24.24 -5.20
N ALA A 189 15.48 24.41 -4.05
CA ALA A 189 16.07 25.13 -2.92
C ALA A 189 17.30 24.40 -2.36
N ALA A 190 17.25 23.07 -2.25
CA ALA A 190 18.39 22.25 -1.82
C ALA A 190 19.57 22.28 -2.81
N ALA A 191 19.27 22.38 -4.10
CA ALA A 191 20.25 22.58 -5.16
C ALA A 191 20.84 24.00 -5.21
N GLY A 192 20.47 24.89 -4.28
CA GLY A 192 21.00 26.26 -4.20
C GLY A 192 20.32 27.26 -5.13
N ARG A 193 19.12 26.96 -5.65
CA ARG A 193 18.35 27.80 -6.58
C ARG A 193 19.17 28.25 -7.80
N PRO A 194 19.68 27.31 -8.61
CA PRO A 194 20.48 27.65 -9.77
C PRO A 194 19.66 28.49 -10.78
N ASP A 195 20.29 29.40 -11.53
CA ASP A 195 19.63 30.36 -12.42
C ASP A 195 18.65 29.73 -13.43
N TRP A 196 18.94 28.52 -13.89
CA TRP A 196 18.05 27.80 -14.80
C TRP A 196 16.69 27.56 -14.17
N SER A 197 16.60 27.33 -12.86
CA SER A 197 15.36 26.93 -12.18
C SER A 197 14.26 28.00 -12.20
N GLU A 198 14.61 29.27 -12.44
CA GLU A 198 13.65 30.37 -12.56
C GLU A 198 12.97 30.45 -13.93
N ARG A 199 13.47 29.71 -14.93
CA ARG A 199 12.88 29.72 -16.27
C ARG A 199 11.51 29.04 -16.24
N PRO A 200 10.47 29.60 -16.91
CA PRO A 200 9.12 29.04 -16.93
C PRO A 200 9.05 27.55 -17.32
N ARG A 201 9.94 27.11 -18.21
CA ARG A 201 10.08 25.71 -18.65
C ARG A 201 10.31 24.72 -17.50
N TYR A 202 10.93 25.12 -16.40
CA TYR A 202 11.24 24.21 -15.28
C TYR A 202 10.34 24.44 -14.06
N ARG A 203 9.15 25.02 -14.26
CA ARG A 203 8.14 25.20 -13.21
C ARG A 203 7.01 24.18 -13.30
N ASP A 204 6.88 23.49 -14.42
CA ASP A 204 5.85 22.46 -14.65
C ASP A 204 6.44 21.05 -14.48
N VAL A 205 6.17 20.45 -13.32
CA VAL A 205 6.66 19.12 -12.96
C VAL A 205 6.13 18.01 -13.87
N VAL A 206 4.94 18.19 -14.46
CA VAL A 206 4.34 17.19 -15.35
C VAL A 206 5.01 17.26 -16.72
N ALA A 207 5.14 18.46 -17.28
CA ALA A 207 5.81 18.66 -18.56
C ALA A 207 7.28 18.21 -18.52
N MET A 208 8.01 18.54 -17.45
CA MET A 208 9.39 18.07 -17.25
C MET A 208 9.51 16.54 -17.29
N GLY A 209 8.64 15.83 -16.55
CA GLY A 209 8.70 14.36 -16.48
C GLY A 209 8.27 13.69 -17.79
N ARG A 210 7.28 14.27 -18.47
CA ARG A 210 6.69 13.71 -19.69
C ARG A 210 7.54 13.98 -20.94
N ASP A 211 8.00 15.21 -21.10
CA ASP A 211 8.43 15.73 -22.41
C ASP A 211 9.96 15.87 -22.52
N TYR A 212 10.68 16.15 -21.43
CA TYR A 212 12.14 16.39 -21.46
C TYR A 212 12.88 16.00 -20.15
N PRO A 213 12.67 14.80 -19.60
CA PRO A 213 13.29 14.41 -18.32
C PRO A 213 14.82 14.33 -18.40
N ASP A 214 15.41 13.94 -19.54
CA ASP A 214 16.87 13.86 -19.72
C ASP A 214 17.56 15.22 -19.63
N GLU A 215 16.89 16.27 -20.09
CA GLU A 215 17.36 17.66 -19.98
C GLU A 215 17.44 18.07 -18.51
N VAL A 216 16.37 17.79 -17.74
CA VAL A 216 16.32 18.17 -16.31
C VAL A 216 17.27 17.33 -15.46
N ASP A 217 17.49 16.06 -15.81
CA ASP A 217 18.54 15.23 -15.19
C ASP A 217 19.92 15.87 -15.35
N THR A 218 20.23 16.39 -16.54
CA THR A 218 21.51 17.06 -16.80
C THR A 218 21.67 18.32 -15.95
N LEU A 219 20.57 19.02 -15.66
CA LEU A 219 20.58 20.22 -14.81
C LEU A 219 20.73 19.90 -13.32
N LEU A 220 20.19 18.78 -12.84
CA LEU A 220 20.35 18.33 -11.46
C LEU A 220 21.68 17.62 -11.19
N ALA A 221 22.27 17.00 -12.21
CA ALA A 221 23.49 16.20 -12.06
C ALA A 221 24.66 16.91 -11.36
N PRO A 222 24.96 18.21 -11.59
CA PRO A 222 26.04 18.90 -10.88
C PRO A 222 25.85 18.95 -9.37
N TRP A 223 24.61 19.19 -8.90
CA TRP A 223 24.30 19.17 -7.47
C TRP A 223 24.42 17.74 -6.91
N LEU A 224 23.81 16.76 -7.58
CA LEU A 224 23.76 15.37 -7.10
C LEU A 224 25.16 14.72 -7.05
N ARG A 225 25.99 14.92 -8.08
CA ARG A 225 27.37 14.40 -8.10
C ARG A 225 28.28 15.06 -7.07
N GLY A 226 27.92 16.25 -6.60
CA GLY A 226 28.64 16.96 -5.54
C GLY A 226 28.25 16.53 -4.12
N ARG A 227 27.29 15.62 -3.97
CA ARG A 227 26.81 15.11 -2.68
C ARG A 227 27.13 13.63 -2.52
N ASP A 228 27.20 13.19 -1.28
CA ASP A 228 27.04 11.78 -0.90
C ASP A 228 25.58 11.51 -0.52
N VAL A 229 25.26 10.23 -0.29
CA VAL A 229 23.93 9.78 0.12
C VAL A 229 23.46 10.54 1.37
N ASP A 230 24.29 10.60 2.41
CA ASP A 230 23.95 11.26 3.67
C ASP A 230 23.69 12.76 3.49
N GLY A 231 24.46 13.43 2.64
CA GLY A 231 24.27 14.83 2.29
C GLY A 231 22.93 15.10 1.61
N VAL A 232 22.48 14.24 0.70
CA VAL A 232 21.15 14.37 0.08
C VAL A 232 20.04 14.08 1.09
N MET A 233 20.22 13.08 1.96
CA MET A 233 19.23 12.76 3.00
C MET A 233 19.08 13.90 4.02
N ALA A 234 20.19 14.55 4.40
CA ALA A 234 20.17 15.75 5.26
C ALA A 234 19.49 16.94 4.58
N ASP A 235 19.72 17.15 3.28
CA ASP A 235 19.02 18.16 2.50
C ASP A 235 17.51 17.83 2.45
N ALA A 236 17.13 16.57 2.22
CA ALA A 236 15.73 16.14 2.15
C ALA A 236 14.97 16.40 3.46
N ALA A 237 15.59 16.09 4.61
CA ALA A 237 15.03 16.38 5.93
C ALA A 237 14.90 17.89 6.17
N THR A 238 15.88 18.68 5.72
CA THR A 238 15.96 20.13 5.93
C THR A 238 14.96 20.91 5.07
N TYR A 239 14.94 20.64 3.77
CA TYR A 239 14.10 21.36 2.79
C TYR A 239 12.72 20.70 2.63
N GLY A 240 12.56 19.45 3.08
CA GLY A 240 11.28 18.77 3.15
C GLY A 240 10.78 18.23 1.81
N PHE A 241 11.62 17.46 1.12
CA PHE A 241 11.25 16.71 -0.10
C PHE A 241 11.46 15.19 0.07
N PRO A 242 10.74 14.34 -0.68
CA PRO A 242 10.93 12.89 -0.61
C PRO A 242 12.25 12.44 -1.25
N ALA A 243 13.09 11.78 -0.45
CA ALA A 243 14.32 11.14 -0.89
C ALA A 243 14.56 9.86 -0.08
N GLY A 244 15.22 8.87 -0.69
CA GLY A 244 15.62 7.65 0.01
C GLY A 244 16.96 7.14 -0.49
N PRO A 245 17.84 6.64 0.40
CA PRO A 245 19.06 5.97 -0.03
C PRO A 245 18.71 4.67 -0.74
N VAL A 246 19.36 4.37 -1.86
CA VAL A 246 19.23 3.06 -2.53
C VAL A 246 20.20 2.10 -1.85
N ARG A 247 19.74 1.46 -0.78
CA ARG A 247 20.62 0.63 0.06
C ARG A 247 20.87 -0.73 -0.55
N ARG A 248 22.08 -1.25 -0.37
CA ARG A 248 22.33 -2.68 -0.49
C ARG A 248 21.68 -3.44 0.67
N PRO A 249 21.25 -4.70 0.49
CA PRO A 249 20.66 -5.48 1.58
C PRO A 249 21.52 -5.51 2.86
N GLU A 250 22.84 -5.60 2.74
CA GLU A 250 23.77 -5.59 3.86
C GLU A 250 23.78 -4.25 4.64
N GLU A 251 23.56 -3.13 3.95
CA GLU A 251 23.51 -1.79 4.56
C GLU A 251 22.22 -1.59 5.38
N VAL A 252 21.12 -2.26 5.00
CA VAL A 252 19.85 -2.21 5.74
C VAL A 252 20.03 -2.76 7.15
N LEU A 253 20.85 -3.79 7.33
CA LEU A 253 21.14 -4.42 8.62
C LEU A 253 21.91 -3.50 9.60
N ALA A 254 22.50 -2.42 9.09
CA ALA A 254 23.23 -1.41 9.85
C ALA A 254 22.40 -0.16 10.15
N VAL A 255 21.13 -0.10 9.71
CA VAL A 255 20.25 1.05 9.97
C VAL A 255 19.93 1.13 11.46
N ASP A 256 20.37 2.21 12.11
CA ASP A 256 20.23 2.45 13.55
C ASP A 256 18.77 2.32 14.04
N ALA A 257 17.82 2.86 13.27
CA ALA A 257 16.38 2.79 13.57
C ALA A 257 15.82 1.36 13.66
N LEU A 258 16.55 0.36 13.14
CA LEU A 258 16.17 -1.06 13.15
C LEU A 258 16.92 -1.87 14.22
N SER A 259 17.85 -1.28 14.97
CA SER A 259 18.77 -1.99 15.88
C SER A 259 18.07 -2.92 16.89
N GLY A 260 16.95 -2.48 17.49
CA GLY A 260 16.14 -3.28 18.44
C GLY A 260 15.07 -4.17 17.79
N TRP A 261 14.92 -4.12 16.48
CA TRP A 261 13.83 -4.78 15.74
C TRP A 261 14.19 -6.18 15.25
N TRP A 262 15.47 -6.43 14.94
CA TRP A 262 15.95 -7.71 14.43
C TRP A 262 15.69 -8.88 15.40
N ARG A 263 15.51 -10.07 14.82
CA ARG A 263 15.38 -11.37 15.50
C ARG A 263 16.36 -12.36 14.88
N THR A 264 16.92 -13.27 15.65
CA THR A 264 17.74 -14.35 15.10
C THR A 264 16.81 -15.44 14.58
N ALA A 265 17.03 -15.90 13.35
CA ALA A 265 16.29 -17.02 12.80
C ALA A 265 16.78 -18.34 13.43
N ASP A 266 15.88 -19.01 14.17
CA ASP A 266 16.20 -20.26 14.87
C ASP A 266 16.14 -21.50 13.95
N ALA A 267 15.44 -21.42 12.80
CA ALA A 267 15.30 -22.50 11.81
C ALA A 267 15.04 -21.96 10.39
N GLY A 268 15.29 -22.78 9.35
CA GLY A 268 15.00 -22.47 7.94
C GLY A 268 16.22 -22.44 7.02
N HIS A 269 16.09 -21.80 5.84
CA HIS A 269 17.16 -21.72 4.82
C HIS A 269 18.36 -20.85 5.22
N ALA A 270 18.29 -20.12 6.35
CA ALA A 270 19.37 -19.26 6.84
C ALA A 270 19.44 -19.23 8.39
N PRO A 271 19.74 -20.36 9.05
CA PRO A 271 19.84 -20.42 10.52
C PRO A 271 20.91 -19.45 11.03
N GLY A 272 20.62 -18.72 12.11
CA GLY A 272 21.54 -17.74 12.70
C GLY A 272 21.58 -16.38 11.99
N ALA A 273 20.93 -16.22 10.84
CA ALA A 273 20.79 -14.91 10.19
C ALA A 273 19.84 -14.01 11.00
N ARG A 274 20.07 -12.69 10.93
CA ARG A 274 19.12 -11.70 11.44
C ARG A 274 17.94 -11.60 10.48
N ALA A 275 16.75 -11.90 10.98
CA ALA A 275 15.47 -11.70 10.33
C ALA A 275 14.78 -10.43 10.89
N PRO A 276 14.00 -9.71 10.06
CA PRO A 276 13.21 -8.58 10.52
C PRO A 276 12.13 -9.02 11.52
N GLY A 277 11.87 -8.23 12.57
CA GLY A 277 10.74 -8.41 13.46
C GLY A 277 9.42 -8.01 12.81
N VAL A 278 8.28 -8.14 13.50
CA VAL A 278 7.00 -7.67 12.94
C VAL A 278 7.01 -6.15 12.70
N PRO A 279 6.55 -5.65 11.53
CA PRO A 279 6.70 -4.24 11.13
C PRO A 279 5.64 -3.29 11.69
N PHE A 280 4.84 -3.76 12.65
CA PHE A 280 3.76 -2.99 13.26
C PHE A 280 3.89 -3.02 14.78
N TRP A 281 3.38 -1.96 15.40
CA TRP A 281 3.21 -1.87 16.85
C TRP A 281 1.82 -1.36 17.15
N GLY A 282 1.34 -1.70 18.34
CA GLY A 282 0.02 -1.28 18.74
C GLY A 282 -0.27 -1.57 20.20
N GLN A 283 -1.36 -0.98 20.66
CA GLN A 283 -1.91 -1.17 22.00
C GLN A 283 -3.39 -1.48 21.90
N GLU A 284 -3.87 -2.37 22.77
CA GLU A 284 -5.30 -2.56 22.99
C GLU A 284 -5.88 -1.32 23.67
N LEU A 285 -7.08 -0.93 23.27
CA LEU A 285 -7.83 0.16 23.91
C LEU A 285 -8.83 -0.40 24.94
N PRO A 286 -9.07 0.27 26.09
CA PRO A 286 -9.88 -0.32 27.16
C PRO A 286 -11.38 -0.38 26.83
N SER A 287 -11.96 -1.59 26.77
CA SER A 287 -13.41 -1.89 26.66
C SER A 287 -14.15 -1.35 25.41
N ALA A 288 -15.05 -2.16 24.83
CA ALA A 288 -15.78 -1.86 23.61
C ALA A 288 -17.10 -2.66 23.54
N PRO A 289 -18.12 -2.15 22.82
CA PRO A 289 -19.40 -2.84 22.61
C PRO A 289 -19.30 -4.04 21.64
N ALA A 290 -20.37 -4.84 21.60
CA ALA A 290 -20.49 -6.09 20.84
C ALA A 290 -20.22 -5.96 19.32
N PRO A 291 -19.82 -7.07 18.64
CA PRO A 291 -19.51 -7.09 17.21
C PRO A 291 -20.68 -6.61 16.32
N ARG A 292 -20.31 -5.91 15.25
CA ARG A 292 -21.22 -5.52 14.16
C ARG A 292 -20.82 -6.19 12.84
N PRO A 293 -21.77 -6.57 11.99
CA PRO A 293 -21.49 -6.96 10.61
C PRO A 293 -20.64 -5.90 9.88
N LEU A 294 -19.76 -6.33 8.97
CA LEU A 294 -18.89 -5.39 8.21
C LEU A 294 -19.68 -4.30 7.48
N ARG A 295 -20.90 -4.63 7.01
CA ARG A 295 -21.82 -3.70 6.34
C ARG A 295 -22.31 -2.54 7.22
N ASP A 296 -22.25 -2.72 8.54
CA ASP A 296 -22.73 -1.74 9.52
C ASP A 296 -21.57 -0.88 10.08
N LEU A 297 -20.35 -1.08 9.58
CA LEU A 297 -19.18 -0.33 10.02
C LEU A 297 -19.16 1.07 9.41
N PHE A 298 -18.82 2.05 10.24
CA PHE A 298 -18.48 3.40 9.82
C PHE A 298 -16.96 3.59 9.83
N VAL A 299 -16.38 3.85 8.66
CA VAL A 299 -14.94 4.07 8.49
C VAL A 299 -14.69 5.53 8.15
N LEU A 300 -13.75 6.14 8.85
CA LEU A 300 -13.24 7.48 8.56
C LEU A 300 -11.89 7.36 7.86
N ASP A 301 -11.84 7.76 6.60
CA ASP A 301 -10.64 7.74 5.76
C ASP A 301 -10.02 9.14 5.71
N LEU A 302 -8.90 9.33 6.40
CA LEU A 302 -8.11 10.56 6.44
C LEU A 302 -6.87 10.49 5.54
N SER A 303 -6.79 9.43 4.73
CA SER A 303 -5.59 9.07 3.99
C SER A 303 -5.62 9.60 2.56
N TRP A 304 -4.45 9.59 1.94
CA TRP A 304 -4.26 10.06 0.56
C TRP A 304 -3.30 9.17 -0.23
N VAL A 305 -3.28 9.33 -1.56
CA VAL A 305 -2.36 8.66 -2.48
C VAL A 305 -2.64 7.19 -2.77
N TRP A 306 -2.19 6.22 -1.97
CA TRP A 306 -2.45 4.80 -2.27
C TRP A 306 -2.61 3.96 -1.02
N SER A 307 -1.57 3.80 -0.19
CA SER A 307 -1.56 2.80 0.89
C SER A 307 -2.80 2.85 1.78
N GLY A 308 -3.10 4.02 2.39
CA GLY A 308 -4.29 4.22 3.19
C GLY A 308 -5.60 4.17 2.40
N PRO A 309 -5.72 4.86 1.24
CA PRO A 309 -6.95 4.81 0.47
C PRO A 309 -7.33 3.39 0.04
N ALA A 310 -6.36 2.52 -0.26
CA ALA A 310 -6.61 1.13 -0.61
C ALA A 310 -7.08 0.28 0.58
N VAL A 311 -6.60 0.53 1.80
CA VAL A 311 -7.16 -0.11 3.02
C VAL A 311 -8.63 0.28 3.21
N ALA A 312 -8.91 1.59 3.16
CA ALA A 312 -10.26 2.09 3.31
C ALA A 312 -11.18 1.63 2.17
N GLY A 313 -10.69 1.64 0.93
CA GLY A 313 -11.40 1.11 -0.24
C GLY A 313 -11.69 -0.37 -0.11
N GLY A 314 -10.75 -1.14 0.44
CA GLY A 314 -10.95 -2.56 0.70
C GLY A 314 -12.04 -2.83 1.73
N LEU A 315 -12.14 -2.01 2.78
CA LEU A 315 -13.26 -2.05 3.73
C LEU A 315 -14.59 -1.67 3.06
N ALA A 316 -14.58 -0.73 2.11
CA ALA A 316 -15.77 -0.33 1.34
C ALA A 316 -16.28 -1.49 0.46
N ASP A 317 -15.38 -2.18 -0.24
CA ASP A 317 -15.69 -3.35 -1.05
C ASP A 317 -16.25 -4.52 -0.21
N LEU A 318 -15.87 -4.60 1.07
CA LEU A 318 -16.45 -5.53 2.05
C LEU A 318 -17.80 -5.08 2.63
N GLY A 319 -18.29 -3.91 2.22
CA GLY A 319 -19.60 -3.35 2.56
C GLY A 319 -19.59 -2.23 3.59
N ALA A 320 -18.44 -1.84 4.15
CA ALA A 320 -18.40 -0.77 5.15
C ALA A 320 -18.82 0.58 4.55
N THR A 321 -19.44 1.45 5.36
CA THR A 321 -19.64 2.85 4.97
C THR A 321 -18.35 3.63 5.22
N VAL A 322 -17.65 3.96 4.14
CA VAL A 322 -16.39 4.68 4.19
C VAL A 322 -16.59 6.14 3.80
N VAL A 323 -16.24 7.06 4.69
CA VAL A 323 -16.24 8.50 4.44
C VAL A 323 -14.80 8.99 4.32
N LYS A 324 -14.42 9.40 3.11
CA LYS A 324 -13.15 10.08 2.85
C LYS A 324 -13.30 11.55 3.23
N VAL A 325 -12.45 12.01 4.14
CA VAL A 325 -12.36 13.42 4.52
C VAL A 325 -11.29 14.08 3.67
N GLU A 326 -11.68 15.11 2.92
CA GLU A 326 -10.81 15.89 2.05
C GLU A 326 -10.96 17.39 2.34
N SER A 327 -10.07 18.20 1.77
CA SER A 327 -10.23 19.66 1.72
C SER A 327 -10.17 20.13 0.27
N GLY A 328 -11.03 21.06 -0.12
CA GLY A 328 -10.97 21.79 -1.38
C GLY A 328 -9.69 22.62 -1.53
N ARG A 329 -9.08 23.08 -0.43
CA ARG A 329 -7.76 23.76 -0.46
C ARG A 329 -6.61 22.80 -0.71
N ARG A 330 -6.72 21.56 -0.23
CA ARG A 330 -5.70 20.53 -0.37
C ARG A 330 -6.35 19.17 -0.57
N VAL A 331 -6.70 18.92 -1.82
CA VAL A 331 -7.31 17.66 -2.27
C VAL A 331 -6.29 16.52 -2.29
N ASP A 332 -6.77 15.29 -2.35
CA ASP A 332 -5.92 14.13 -2.63
C ASP A 332 -5.18 14.35 -3.96
N ASN A 333 -3.84 14.20 -3.95
CA ASN A 333 -2.99 14.40 -5.12
C ASN A 333 -3.40 13.53 -6.31
N THR A 334 -4.10 12.42 -6.05
CA THR A 334 -4.62 11.52 -7.09
C THR A 334 -5.74 12.13 -7.92
N ARG A 335 -6.32 13.26 -7.51
CA ARG A 335 -7.28 14.05 -8.31
C ARG A 335 -6.58 15.00 -9.31
N LEU A 336 -5.30 15.31 -9.12
CA LEU A 336 -4.64 16.47 -9.74
C LEU A 336 -3.93 16.22 -11.08
N ARG A 337 -4.10 15.06 -11.71
CA ARG A 337 -3.38 14.71 -12.95
C ARG A 337 -4.03 15.29 -14.22
N GLY A 338 -5.26 15.78 -14.12
CA GLY A 338 -6.00 16.43 -15.20
C GLY A 338 -6.77 15.48 -16.11
N ARG A 339 -7.22 16.00 -17.27
CA ARG A 339 -8.08 15.26 -18.20
C ARG A 339 -7.29 14.14 -18.91
N PRO A 340 -7.75 12.88 -18.84
CA PRO A 340 -7.11 11.75 -19.52
C PRO A 340 -7.39 11.79 -21.04
N PRO A 341 -6.41 12.06 -21.91
CA PRO A 341 -6.60 12.13 -23.37
C PRO A 341 -7.07 10.82 -24.02
N ALA A 342 -6.75 9.66 -23.45
CA ALA A 342 -7.12 8.36 -24.03
C ALA A 342 -8.58 7.95 -23.73
N LEU A 343 -9.29 8.72 -22.90
CA LEU A 343 -10.69 8.44 -22.54
C LEU A 343 -11.62 9.46 -23.18
N SER A 344 -12.83 9.02 -23.51
CA SER A 344 -13.92 9.94 -23.84
C SER A 344 -14.38 10.64 -22.56
N VAL A 345 -13.99 11.90 -22.41
CA VAL A 345 -14.37 12.74 -21.26
C VAL A 345 -15.45 13.73 -21.69
N ALA A 346 -16.55 13.80 -20.95
CA ALA A 346 -17.59 14.79 -21.21
C ALA A 346 -17.05 16.24 -21.13
N ASP A 347 -17.55 17.13 -21.98
CA ASP A 347 -17.02 18.50 -22.10
C ASP A 347 -17.20 19.32 -20.82
N GLU A 348 -18.30 19.11 -20.10
CA GLU A 348 -18.65 19.73 -18.83
C GLU A 348 -17.99 19.06 -17.62
N ALA A 349 -17.17 18.03 -17.83
CA ALA A 349 -16.63 17.24 -16.74
C ALA A 349 -15.70 18.06 -15.82
N PRO A 350 -15.92 18.05 -14.49
CA PRO A 350 -15.08 18.78 -13.56
C PRO A 350 -13.67 18.18 -13.49
N PHE A 351 -12.64 19.04 -13.49
CA PHE A 351 -11.23 18.63 -13.52
C PHE A 351 -10.83 17.62 -12.44
N LEU A 352 -11.37 17.77 -11.22
CA LEU A 352 -11.02 16.93 -10.07
C LEU A 352 -11.68 15.54 -10.09
N GLU A 353 -12.66 15.34 -10.98
CA GLU A 353 -13.54 14.17 -10.98
C GLU A 353 -13.31 13.26 -12.18
N VAL A 354 -12.30 13.56 -12.99
CA VAL A 354 -12.01 12.82 -14.23
C VAL A 354 -10.71 12.05 -14.15
N ASN A 355 -10.32 11.61 -12.95
CA ASN A 355 -9.03 10.95 -12.74
C ASN A 355 -9.17 9.43 -12.46
N PRO A 356 -8.85 8.55 -13.43
CA PRO A 356 -9.00 7.10 -13.26
C PRO A 356 -8.24 6.53 -12.07
N TYR A 357 -7.07 7.08 -11.72
CA TYR A 357 -6.29 6.64 -10.57
C TYR A 357 -7.01 6.91 -9.25
N PHE A 358 -7.66 8.06 -9.12
CA PHE A 358 -8.51 8.35 -7.95
C PHE A 358 -9.65 7.33 -7.83
N HIS A 359 -10.32 6.99 -8.94
CA HIS A 359 -11.42 6.02 -8.91
C HIS A 359 -10.94 4.59 -8.64
N ALA A 360 -9.75 4.21 -9.12
CA ALA A 360 -9.19 2.88 -8.88
C ALA A 360 -9.01 2.55 -7.39
N ILE A 361 -8.77 3.54 -6.53
CA ILE A 361 -8.50 3.33 -5.09
C ILE A 361 -9.59 3.88 -4.17
N ASN A 362 -10.42 4.83 -4.63
CA ASN A 362 -11.47 5.47 -3.81
C ASN A 362 -12.90 5.07 -4.20
N ARG A 363 -13.07 4.06 -5.07
CA ARG A 363 -14.38 3.48 -5.43
C ARG A 363 -15.20 3.10 -4.19
N GLY A 364 -16.53 3.17 -4.31
CA GLY A 364 -17.44 2.79 -3.23
C GLY A 364 -17.54 3.76 -2.05
N LYS A 365 -16.59 4.69 -1.87
CA LYS A 365 -16.56 5.64 -0.75
C LYS A 365 -17.60 6.76 -0.88
N ARG A 366 -17.75 7.53 0.20
CA ARG A 366 -18.43 8.84 0.28
C ARG A 366 -17.40 9.95 0.50
N SER A 367 -17.66 11.18 0.05
CA SER A 367 -16.75 12.32 0.21
C SER A 367 -17.33 13.39 1.13
N LEU A 368 -16.54 13.82 2.12
CA LEU A 368 -16.82 14.92 3.03
C LEU A 368 -15.69 15.95 2.93
N THR A 369 -16.04 17.22 2.74
CA THR A 369 -15.09 18.35 2.74
C THR A 369 -15.03 19.04 4.09
N LEU A 370 -13.82 19.20 4.64
CA LEU A 370 -13.54 19.92 5.88
C LEU A 370 -12.28 20.79 5.74
N ASP A 371 -12.38 22.10 6.01
CA ASP A 371 -11.21 22.95 6.17
C ASP A 371 -10.65 22.81 7.60
N LEU A 372 -9.80 21.80 7.78
CA LEU A 372 -9.18 21.47 9.08
C LEU A 372 -8.22 22.55 9.62
N THR A 373 -8.03 23.67 8.93
CA THR A 373 -7.39 24.87 9.50
C THR A 373 -8.30 25.56 10.52
N THR A 374 -9.63 25.42 10.38
CA THR A 374 -10.60 26.02 11.29
C THR A 374 -10.80 25.17 12.55
N PRO A 375 -11.05 25.78 13.72
CA PRO A 375 -11.45 25.03 14.92
C PRO A 375 -12.79 24.30 14.77
N ALA A 376 -13.74 24.89 14.03
CA ALA A 376 -15.06 24.31 13.80
C ALA A 376 -14.98 23.00 13.00
N ALA A 377 -14.22 22.96 11.91
CA ALA A 377 -14.01 21.72 11.14
C ALA A 377 -13.31 20.63 11.98
N ARG A 378 -12.33 21.01 12.81
CA ARG A 378 -11.68 20.09 13.75
C ARG A 378 -12.65 19.53 14.80
N ALA A 379 -13.60 20.33 15.27
CA ALA A 379 -14.66 19.86 16.16
C ALA A 379 -15.60 18.86 15.46
N ILE A 380 -15.93 19.07 14.18
CA ILE A 380 -16.69 18.12 13.36
C ILE A 380 -15.91 16.81 13.16
N LEU A 381 -14.63 16.91 12.81
CA LEU A 381 -13.76 15.74 12.66
C LEU A 381 -13.69 14.93 13.97
N ALA A 382 -13.52 15.58 15.11
CA ALA A 382 -13.49 14.93 16.41
C ALA A 382 -14.81 14.20 16.73
N ARG A 383 -15.96 14.81 16.40
CA ARG A 383 -17.28 14.17 16.57
C ARG A 383 -17.48 12.95 15.66
N LEU A 384 -16.97 12.99 14.43
CA LEU A 384 -16.98 11.85 13.52
C LEU A 384 -16.05 10.73 14.01
N ALA A 385 -14.84 11.08 14.41
CA ALA A 385 -13.86 10.15 14.97
C ALA A 385 -14.38 9.46 16.24
N ALA A 386 -15.15 10.17 17.08
CA ALA A 386 -15.80 9.62 18.27
C ALA A 386 -16.84 8.52 17.96
N ARG A 387 -17.31 8.43 16.71
CA ARG A 387 -18.33 7.47 16.25
C ARG A 387 -17.78 6.41 15.29
N ALA A 388 -16.57 6.60 14.76
CA ALA A 388 -15.98 5.72 13.76
C ALA A 388 -15.65 4.34 14.36
N ASP A 389 -15.94 3.28 13.62
CA ASP A 389 -15.48 1.93 13.94
C ASP A 389 -14.02 1.75 13.57
N VAL A 390 -13.61 2.34 12.45
CA VAL A 390 -12.24 2.30 11.94
C VAL A 390 -11.83 3.71 11.52
N ILE A 391 -10.61 4.13 11.85
CA ILE A 391 -9.98 5.33 11.31
C ILE A 391 -8.73 4.90 10.55
N VAL A 392 -8.58 5.34 9.31
CA VAL A 392 -7.40 5.04 8.48
C VAL A 392 -6.67 6.31 8.12
N GLU A 393 -5.35 6.35 8.34
CA GLU A 393 -4.49 7.48 7.98
C GLU A 393 -3.09 7.02 7.53
N ASN A 394 -2.44 7.81 6.68
CA ASN A 394 -1.07 7.59 6.21
C ASN A 394 -0.29 8.91 6.07
N LEU A 395 -0.58 9.86 6.98
CA LEU A 395 -0.06 11.22 6.93
C LEU A 395 1.32 11.31 7.60
N SER A 396 2.02 12.43 7.35
CA SER A 396 3.30 12.67 8.03
C SER A 396 3.11 12.78 9.56
N PRO A 397 4.13 12.42 10.36
CA PRO A 397 4.06 12.51 11.82
C PRO A 397 3.57 13.88 12.32
N GLY A 398 2.71 13.87 13.35
CA GLY A 398 2.17 15.08 13.98
C GLY A 398 0.94 15.69 13.27
N VAL A 399 0.55 15.22 12.07
CA VAL A 399 -0.59 15.80 11.34
C VAL A 399 -1.91 15.51 12.05
N VAL A 400 -2.19 14.23 12.36
CA VAL A 400 -3.45 13.82 12.99
C VAL A 400 -3.54 14.29 14.45
N GLU A 401 -2.40 14.40 15.13
CA GLU A 401 -2.31 14.95 16.49
C GLU A 401 -2.69 16.43 16.54
N ARG A 402 -2.26 17.24 15.55
CA ARG A 402 -2.70 18.65 15.44
C ARG A 402 -4.21 18.80 15.19
N TRP A 403 -4.86 17.75 14.70
CA TRP A 403 -6.30 17.68 14.53
C TRP A 403 -7.03 17.12 15.76
N GLY A 404 -6.31 16.76 16.82
CA GLY A 404 -6.87 16.22 18.06
C GLY A 404 -7.17 14.72 18.02
N LEU A 405 -6.49 13.96 17.15
CA LEU A 405 -6.65 12.51 17.01
C LEU A 405 -5.40 11.73 17.48
N ASP A 406 -4.74 12.25 18.50
CA ASP A 406 -3.67 11.56 19.22
C ASP A 406 -4.18 10.32 19.98
N ASP A 407 -3.25 9.46 20.39
CA ASP A 407 -3.52 8.19 21.06
C ASP A 407 -4.41 8.35 22.32
N GLU A 408 -4.09 9.32 23.17
CA GLU A 408 -4.82 9.55 24.43
C GLU A 408 -6.24 10.03 24.15
N THR A 409 -6.39 10.97 23.21
CA THR A 409 -7.69 11.52 22.85
C THR A 409 -8.60 10.47 22.22
N VAL A 410 -8.09 9.64 21.30
CA VAL A 410 -8.88 8.56 20.69
C VAL A 410 -9.26 7.50 21.73
N ALA A 411 -8.31 7.07 22.58
CA ALA A 411 -8.59 6.10 23.64
C ALA A 411 -9.69 6.58 24.60
N ARG A 412 -9.70 7.87 24.93
CA ARG A 412 -10.69 8.48 25.82
C ARG A 412 -12.05 8.67 25.16
N THR A 413 -12.08 9.12 23.90
CA THR A 413 -13.33 9.51 23.21
C THR A 413 -13.99 8.38 22.44
N ASN A 414 -13.21 7.38 22.01
CA ASN A 414 -13.68 6.21 21.27
C ASN A 414 -12.77 4.99 21.50
N PRO A 415 -12.86 4.35 22.68
CA PRO A 415 -12.05 3.17 23.02
C PRO A 415 -12.36 1.95 22.15
N GLY A 416 -13.49 1.94 21.42
CA GLY A 416 -13.86 0.87 20.48
C GLY A 416 -13.31 1.05 19.06
N CYS A 417 -12.54 2.12 18.81
CA CYS A 417 -11.97 2.41 17.51
C CYS A 417 -10.86 1.42 17.14
N VAL A 418 -10.84 0.99 15.88
CA VAL A 418 -9.65 0.41 15.25
C VAL A 418 -8.95 1.51 14.45
N PHE A 419 -7.91 2.10 15.03
CA PHE A 419 -7.15 3.18 14.40
C PHE A 419 -5.94 2.59 13.66
N VAL A 420 -5.89 2.72 12.34
CA VAL A 420 -4.81 2.20 11.48
C VAL A 420 -4.01 3.35 10.90
N SER A 421 -2.73 3.40 11.27
CA SER A 421 -1.75 4.37 10.80
C SER A 421 -0.72 3.69 9.90
N LEU A 422 -0.49 4.22 8.70
CA LEU A 422 0.42 3.67 7.68
C LEU A 422 1.52 4.68 7.32
N ARG A 423 2.22 5.22 8.33
CA ARG A 423 3.27 6.24 8.13
C ARG A 423 4.44 5.68 7.32
N GLY A 424 5.10 6.54 6.56
CA GLY A 424 6.29 6.15 5.80
C GLY A 424 7.40 5.58 6.69
N TYR A 425 7.69 6.27 7.79
CA TYR A 425 8.68 5.88 8.78
C TYR A 425 8.07 5.85 10.18
N ARG A 426 8.65 5.03 11.07
CA ARG A 426 8.43 5.10 12.51
C ARG A 426 8.99 6.42 13.07
N ASP A 427 8.44 6.87 14.19
CA ASP A 427 9.00 7.97 14.98
C ASP A 427 10.36 7.55 15.56
N HIS A 428 11.44 7.91 14.86
CA HIS A 428 12.83 7.66 15.28
C HIS A 428 13.71 8.89 14.98
N PRO A 429 14.61 9.32 15.87
CA PRO A 429 15.43 10.53 15.67
C PRO A 429 16.23 10.53 14.36
N SER A 430 16.81 9.41 13.96
CA SER A 430 17.58 9.30 12.71
C SER A 430 16.73 9.31 11.43
N LEU A 431 15.40 9.22 11.55
CA LEU A 431 14.46 9.30 10.44
C LEU A 431 13.61 10.59 10.49
N ALA A 432 13.90 11.49 11.43
CA ALA A 432 13.12 12.70 11.66
C ALA A 432 13.15 13.63 10.44
N GLY A 433 11.99 14.18 10.09
CA GLY A 433 11.85 15.12 8.96
C GLY A 433 11.78 14.48 7.58
N LEU A 434 12.06 13.17 7.45
CA LEU A 434 12.00 12.47 6.17
C LEU A 434 10.55 12.32 5.68
N ARG A 435 10.38 12.44 4.37
CA ARG A 435 9.13 12.19 3.65
C ARG A 435 9.36 11.10 2.62
N ALA A 436 8.31 10.36 2.29
CA ALA A 436 8.44 9.25 1.37
C ALA A 436 7.20 9.01 0.54
N TYR A 437 7.44 8.44 -0.64
CA TYR A 437 6.48 7.70 -1.45
C TYR A 437 7.01 6.26 -1.62
N ALA A 438 6.21 5.34 -2.16
CA ALA A 438 6.59 3.93 -2.22
C ALA A 438 8.03 3.64 -2.69
N PRO A 439 8.52 4.19 -3.83
CA PRO A 439 9.87 3.86 -4.30
C PRO A 439 11.01 4.40 -3.41
N VAL A 440 10.75 5.47 -2.66
CA VAL A 440 11.69 5.97 -1.64
C VAL A 440 11.82 4.97 -0.49
N LEU A 441 10.71 4.34 -0.10
CA LEU A 441 10.66 3.37 0.99
C LEU A 441 11.30 2.04 0.60
N SER A 442 10.98 1.52 -0.59
CA SER A 442 11.60 0.30 -1.14
C SER A 442 13.10 0.51 -1.42
N SER A 443 13.51 1.73 -1.82
CA SER A 443 14.94 2.08 -1.94
C SER A 443 15.64 1.96 -0.59
N ALA A 444 15.06 2.61 0.43
CA ALA A 444 15.62 2.61 1.78
C ALA A 444 15.68 1.20 2.37
N ALA A 445 14.74 0.33 2.00
CA ALA A 445 14.63 -1.07 2.43
C ALA A 445 15.50 -2.05 1.61
N GLY A 446 16.22 -1.54 0.61
CA GLY A 446 17.13 -2.30 -0.23
C GLY A 446 16.47 -3.19 -1.29
N ILE A 447 15.18 -2.99 -1.57
CA ILE A 447 14.46 -3.72 -2.63
C ILE A 447 14.87 -3.20 -4.01
N GLU A 448 14.96 -1.88 -4.18
CA GLU A 448 15.27 -1.26 -5.47
C GLU A 448 16.69 -1.62 -5.96
N HIS A 449 17.63 -1.83 -5.03
CA HIS A 449 19.00 -2.25 -5.36
C HIS A 449 19.06 -3.66 -5.97
N LEU A 450 18.13 -4.55 -5.61
CA LEU A 450 18.09 -5.92 -6.11
C LEU A 450 17.68 -5.97 -7.59
N VAL A 451 16.98 -4.95 -8.07
CA VAL A 451 16.46 -4.91 -9.43
C VAL A 451 17.51 -4.38 -10.38
N ARG A 452 18.33 -5.30 -10.90
CA ARG A 452 19.41 -5.04 -11.84
C ARG A 452 19.69 -6.27 -12.70
N TYR A 453 20.28 -6.05 -13.87
CA TYR A 453 20.88 -7.14 -14.63
C TYR A 453 22.19 -7.60 -13.97
N PRO A 454 22.60 -8.87 -14.19
CA PRO A 454 23.87 -9.36 -13.66
C PRO A 454 25.06 -8.49 -14.05
N GLY A 455 25.89 -8.13 -13.07
CA GLY A 455 27.07 -7.27 -13.26
C GLY A 455 26.80 -5.79 -13.53
N GLU A 456 25.54 -5.33 -13.46
CA GLU A 456 25.15 -3.94 -13.79
C GLU A 456 24.61 -3.16 -12.57
N GLU A 457 24.41 -1.85 -12.77
CA GLU A 457 23.86 -0.95 -11.76
C GLU A 457 22.36 -1.16 -11.51
N ALA A 458 21.89 -0.71 -10.34
CA ALA A 458 20.48 -0.80 -9.96
C ALA A 458 19.57 0.06 -10.85
N LEU A 459 18.50 -0.55 -11.34
CA LEU A 459 17.45 0.10 -12.13
C LEU A 459 16.23 0.43 -11.26
N GLY A 460 15.92 -0.43 -10.29
CA GLY A 460 14.75 -0.28 -9.42
C GLY A 460 13.44 -0.79 -10.02
N LEU A 461 12.42 -0.82 -9.16
CA LEU A 461 11.04 -1.23 -9.36
C LEU A 461 10.08 -0.03 -9.33
N LEU A 462 10.55 1.11 -9.83
CA LEU A 462 9.87 2.41 -9.72
C LEU A 462 8.46 2.43 -10.31
N THR A 463 8.19 1.58 -11.30
CA THR A 463 6.90 1.50 -12.00
C THR A 463 5.85 0.69 -11.24
N PHE A 464 6.22 -0.10 -10.22
CA PHE A 464 5.29 -0.97 -9.48
C PHE A 464 4.76 -0.35 -8.18
N GLY A 465 5.47 0.60 -7.55
CA GLY A 465 5.04 1.20 -6.29
C GLY A 465 4.90 0.17 -5.14
N TYR A 466 5.83 -0.78 -5.06
CA TYR A 466 5.74 -1.96 -4.20
C TYR A 466 5.34 -1.68 -2.75
N SER A 467 6.02 -0.73 -2.10
CA SER A 467 5.80 -0.43 -0.68
C SER A 467 4.37 0.05 -0.39
N ASP A 468 3.72 0.76 -1.31
CA ASP A 468 2.32 1.21 -1.14
C ASP A 468 1.36 0.02 -1.24
N ALA A 469 1.53 -0.84 -2.26
CA ALA A 469 0.71 -2.04 -2.44
C ALA A 469 0.88 -3.01 -1.26
N TYR A 470 2.12 -3.24 -0.83
CA TYR A 470 2.44 -4.10 0.31
C TYR A 470 1.86 -3.54 1.62
N ALA A 471 2.04 -2.24 1.88
CA ALA A 471 1.47 -1.59 3.06
C ALA A 471 -0.07 -1.60 3.05
N ALA A 472 -0.71 -1.50 1.87
CA ALA A 472 -2.16 -1.58 1.75
C ALA A 472 -2.69 -2.97 2.12
N GLY A 473 -2.12 -4.04 1.56
CA GLY A 473 -2.50 -5.41 1.89
C GLY A 473 -2.29 -5.70 3.39
N TYR A 474 -1.13 -5.32 3.92
CA TYR A 474 -0.81 -5.49 5.34
C TYR A 474 -1.75 -4.66 6.24
N GLY A 475 -2.01 -3.40 5.88
CA GLY A 475 -2.90 -2.50 6.59
C GLY A 475 -4.35 -3.01 6.66
N LEU A 476 -4.85 -3.59 5.56
CA LEU A 476 -6.18 -4.21 5.54
C LEU A 476 -6.24 -5.43 6.47
N ALA A 477 -5.21 -6.28 6.46
CA ALA A 477 -5.12 -7.40 7.39
C ALA A 477 -5.12 -6.91 8.85
N LEU A 478 -4.36 -5.85 9.17
CA LEU A 478 -4.31 -5.26 10.51
C LEU A 478 -5.65 -4.63 10.93
N ALA A 479 -6.35 -3.95 10.02
CA ALA A 479 -7.68 -3.40 10.28
C ALA A 479 -8.68 -4.52 10.63
N LEU A 480 -8.69 -5.60 9.84
CA LEU A 480 -9.57 -6.75 10.06
C LEU A 480 -9.19 -7.53 11.33
N ALA A 481 -7.89 -7.64 11.64
CA ALA A 481 -7.42 -8.23 12.88
C ALA A 481 -7.88 -7.43 14.11
N GLY A 482 -7.78 -6.09 14.05
CA GLY A 482 -8.30 -5.20 15.08
C GLY A 482 -9.81 -5.34 15.27
N LEU A 483 -10.57 -5.40 14.17
CA LEU A 483 -12.03 -5.61 14.21
C LEU A 483 -12.40 -6.98 14.79
N TRP A 484 -11.62 -8.02 14.48
CA TRP A 484 -11.79 -9.36 15.03
C TRP A 484 -11.45 -9.42 16.53
N ALA A 485 -10.37 -8.76 16.96
CA ALA A 485 -10.02 -8.62 18.37
C ALA A 485 -11.14 -7.90 19.13
N ARG A 486 -11.65 -6.80 18.57
CA ARG A 486 -12.81 -6.05 19.09
C ARG A 486 -14.04 -6.93 19.24
N ALA A 487 -14.35 -7.74 18.23
CA ALA A 487 -15.49 -8.66 18.25
C ALA A 487 -15.40 -9.70 19.38
N ARG A 488 -14.19 -10.17 19.71
CA ARG A 488 -13.99 -11.25 20.69
C ARG A 488 -13.75 -10.77 22.12
N ARG A 489 -13.03 -9.66 22.26
CA ARG A 489 -12.56 -9.17 23.57
C ARG A 489 -13.24 -7.89 24.00
N GLY A 490 -13.99 -7.25 23.10
CA GLY A 490 -14.52 -5.92 23.34
C GLY A 490 -13.40 -4.92 23.61
N VAL A 491 -12.34 -4.89 22.78
CA VAL A 491 -11.29 -3.87 22.86
C VAL A 491 -11.01 -3.30 21.47
N GLY A 492 -10.93 -1.97 21.36
CA GLY A 492 -10.38 -1.34 20.16
C GLY A 492 -8.87 -1.60 20.04
N ALA A 493 -8.29 -1.12 18.96
CA ALA A 493 -6.85 -1.23 18.74
C ALA A 493 -6.32 0.00 18.04
N ARG A 494 -5.18 0.51 18.49
CA ARG A 494 -4.40 1.45 17.70
C ARG A 494 -3.20 0.72 17.12
N VAL A 495 -3.12 0.68 15.80
CA VAL A 495 -2.12 -0.04 15.05
C VAL A 495 -1.37 0.96 14.18
N ALA A 496 -0.05 1.00 14.32
CA ALA A 496 0.83 1.76 13.48
C ALA A 496 1.77 0.82 12.73
N LEU A 497 1.80 0.98 11.41
CA LEU A 497 2.68 0.28 10.47
C LEU A 497 3.62 1.31 9.86
N SER A 498 4.93 1.09 10.02
CA SER A 498 5.94 1.80 9.23
C SER A 498 6.04 1.14 7.87
N GLN A 499 5.72 1.86 6.79
CA GLN A 499 5.83 1.31 5.44
C GLN A 499 7.29 0.95 5.08
N PHE A 500 8.27 1.68 5.64
CA PHE A 500 9.68 1.33 5.54
C PHE A 500 9.96 -0.02 6.19
N GLU A 501 9.56 -0.24 7.44
CA GLU A 501 9.76 -1.51 8.15
C GLU A 501 9.01 -2.65 7.48
N ALA A 502 7.81 -2.39 6.97
CA ALA A 502 7.05 -3.35 6.18
C ALA A 502 7.84 -3.78 4.92
N SER A 503 8.45 -2.83 4.23
CA SER A 503 9.29 -3.12 3.06
C SER A 503 10.55 -3.92 3.45
N VAL A 504 11.18 -3.60 4.58
CA VAL A 504 12.32 -4.39 5.09
C VAL A 504 11.86 -5.80 5.48
N PHE A 505 10.67 -5.95 6.04
CA PHE A 505 10.08 -7.24 6.38
C PHE A 505 9.86 -8.09 5.14
N ALA A 506 9.28 -7.52 4.08
CA ALA A 506 9.13 -8.19 2.79
C ALA A 506 10.47 -8.60 2.17
N ASN A 507 11.52 -7.80 2.39
CA ASN A 507 12.87 -8.08 1.89
C ASN A 507 13.66 -9.08 2.76
N GLY A 508 13.04 -9.66 3.80
CA GLY A 508 13.71 -10.49 4.81
C GLY A 508 14.53 -11.65 4.25
N ARG A 509 14.05 -12.29 3.18
CA ARG A 509 14.75 -13.40 2.51
C ARG A 509 16.06 -12.95 1.86
N ASN A 510 16.06 -11.82 1.15
CA ASN A 510 17.26 -11.26 0.53
C ASN A 510 18.25 -10.74 1.58
N LEU A 511 17.75 -10.16 2.68
CA LEU A 511 18.60 -9.76 3.82
C LEU A 511 19.29 -10.97 4.46
N ALA A 512 18.59 -12.10 4.59
CA ALA A 512 19.18 -13.34 5.08
C ALA A 512 20.21 -13.90 4.08
N ALA A 513 19.90 -13.89 2.78
CA ALA A 513 20.83 -14.32 1.74
C ALA A 513 22.12 -13.48 1.72
N ALA A 514 22.01 -12.15 1.84
CA ALA A 514 23.16 -11.24 1.89
C ALA A 514 24.09 -11.53 3.07
N GLN A 515 23.55 -11.83 4.26
CA GLN A 515 24.34 -12.19 5.44
C GLN A 515 25.18 -13.45 5.25
N ASN A 516 24.70 -14.37 4.41
CA ASN A 516 25.35 -15.65 4.16
C ASN A 516 26.17 -15.65 2.85
N GLY A 517 26.34 -14.50 2.20
CA GLY A 517 27.03 -14.40 0.90
C GLY A 517 26.30 -15.14 -0.24
N ALA A 518 25.00 -15.36 -0.10
CA ALA A 518 24.15 -16.11 -1.03
C ALA A 518 23.22 -15.21 -1.86
N LEU A 519 23.39 -13.89 -1.79
CA LEU A 519 22.62 -12.96 -2.61
C LEU A 519 23.04 -13.08 -4.08
N PRO A 520 22.12 -13.25 -5.04
CA PRO A 520 22.46 -13.33 -6.45
C PRO A 520 23.03 -12.01 -6.97
N ASP A 521 23.93 -12.09 -7.94
CA ASP A 521 24.44 -10.92 -8.65
C ASP A 521 23.44 -10.49 -9.73
N GLY A 522 22.42 -9.74 -9.31
CA GLY A 522 21.31 -9.32 -10.17
C GLY A 522 20.21 -10.36 -10.32
N LEU A 523 19.20 -10.03 -11.12
CA LEU A 523 18.05 -10.89 -11.40
C LEU A 523 18.19 -11.52 -12.78
N ASP A 524 17.90 -12.80 -12.87
CA ASP A 524 17.82 -13.50 -14.15
C ASP A 524 16.66 -12.93 -14.98
N PRO A 525 16.92 -12.41 -16.19
CA PRO A 525 15.85 -11.84 -17.01
C PRO A 525 14.84 -12.91 -17.42
N LEU A 526 13.56 -12.52 -17.40
CA LEU A 526 12.48 -13.41 -17.84
C LEU A 526 12.56 -13.64 -19.36
N PRO A 527 12.17 -14.83 -19.86
CA PRO A 527 12.11 -15.09 -21.30
C PRO A 527 11.15 -14.12 -22.01
N ASP A 528 11.58 -13.53 -23.13
CA ASP A 528 10.73 -12.70 -23.98
C ASP A 528 9.97 -13.58 -24.99
N ASP A 529 9.13 -14.48 -24.47
CA ASP A 529 8.40 -15.52 -25.22
C ASP A 529 6.97 -15.11 -25.62
N GLY A 530 6.65 -13.81 -25.48
CA GLY A 530 5.32 -13.27 -25.78
C GLY A 530 4.24 -13.56 -24.74
N ARG A 531 4.58 -14.21 -23.60
CA ARG A 531 3.66 -14.41 -22.46
C ARG A 531 3.70 -13.28 -21.43
N ILE A 532 4.46 -12.22 -21.72
CA ILE A 532 4.51 -11.00 -20.92
C ILE A 532 3.38 -10.09 -21.41
N VAL A 533 2.41 -9.76 -20.55
CA VAL A 533 1.28 -8.87 -20.89
C VAL A 533 1.52 -7.42 -20.54
N GLY A 534 1.20 -6.54 -21.48
CA GLY A 534 1.06 -5.10 -21.24
C GLY A 534 0.07 -4.83 -20.12
N ALA A 535 0.25 -3.70 -19.43
CA ALA A 535 -0.73 -3.24 -18.45
C ALA A 535 -2.12 -3.03 -19.10
N GLU A 536 -2.13 -2.68 -20.38
CA GLU A 536 -3.29 -2.54 -21.26
C GLU A 536 -4.04 -3.86 -21.50
N ASP A 537 -3.33 -4.98 -21.48
CA ASP A 537 -3.89 -6.30 -21.77
C ASP A 537 -4.39 -7.01 -20.51
N LEU A 538 -4.02 -6.54 -19.31
CA LEU A 538 -4.39 -7.16 -18.02
C LEU A 538 -5.89 -7.47 -17.87
N PRO A 539 -6.83 -6.60 -18.28
CA PRO A 539 -8.27 -6.89 -18.16
C PRO A 539 -8.76 -8.01 -19.08
N THR A 540 -7.99 -8.36 -20.11
CA THR A 540 -8.32 -9.39 -21.11
C THR A 540 -7.33 -10.54 -21.14
N ALA A 541 -6.32 -10.51 -20.26
CA ALA A 541 -5.28 -11.52 -20.21
C ALA A 541 -5.88 -12.88 -19.82
N PRO A 542 -5.53 -13.98 -20.51
CA PRO A 542 -6.21 -15.26 -20.31
C PRO A 542 -5.92 -15.92 -18.95
N TRP A 543 -4.97 -15.39 -18.18
CA TRP A 543 -4.58 -15.89 -16.86
C TRP A 543 -5.00 -15.00 -15.68
N THR A 544 -5.57 -13.83 -15.95
CA THR A 544 -6.24 -13.06 -14.89
C THR A 544 -7.68 -13.55 -14.76
N SER A 545 -8.24 -13.47 -13.55
CA SER A 545 -9.67 -13.72 -13.38
C SER A 545 -10.47 -12.76 -14.26
N SER A 546 -11.33 -13.30 -15.13
CA SER A 546 -12.14 -12.49 -16.07
C SER A 546 -13.05 -11.44 -15.39
N ASP A 547 -13.38 -11.64 -14.11
CA ASP A 547 -14.17 -10.73 -13.28
C ASP A 547 -13.32 -9.82 -12.37
N LEU A 548 -11.98 -9.90 -12.43
CA LEU A 548 -11.06 -9.10 -11.60
C LEU A 548 -11.23 -7.60 -11.83
N PHE A 549 -11.49 -7.20 -13.06
CA PHE A 549 -11.70 -5.79 -13.43
C PHE A 549 -13.18 -5.50 -13.62
N ALA A 550 -13.78 -4.83 -12.63
CA ALA A 550 -15.17 -4.41 -12.67
C ALA A 550 -15.39 -3.31 -13.71
N ALA A 551 -16.39 -3.48 -14.58
CA ALA A 551 -16.95 -2.37 -15.35
C ALA A 551 -17.81 -1.49 -14.44
N VAL A 552 -17.51 -0.20 -14.40
CA VAL A 552 -18.19 0.77 -13.54
C VAL A 552 -18.54 2.00 -14.37
N ASP A 553 -19.83 2.30 -14.48
CA ASP A 553 -20.27 3.50 -15.19
C ASP A 553 -19.94 4.76 -14.39
N HIS A 554 -19.37 5.73 -15.09
CA HIS A 554 -18.95 7.00 -14.54
C HIS A 554 -19.65 8.15 -15.26
N PRO A 555 -20.19 9.15 -14.53
CA PRO A 555 -20.96 10.24 -15.14
C PRO A 555 -20.25 11.00 -16.25
N TRP A 556 -18.90 11.08 -16.19
CA TRP A 556 -18.10 11.88 -17.10
C TRP A 556 -17.05 11.12 -17.91
N LEU A 557 -16.78 9.85 -17.57
CA LEU A 557 -15.69 9.06 -18.17
C LEU A 557 -16.19 7.85 -18.97
N GLY A 558 -17.52 7.71 -19.10
CA GLY A 558 -18.13 6.49 -19.62
C GLY A 558 -17.89 5.31 -18.67
N THR A 559 -17.64 4.12 -19.22
CA THR A 559 -17.39 2.92 -18.42
C THR A 559 -15.90 2.78 -18.08
N LEU A 560 -15.58 2.80 -16.79
CA LEU A 560 -14.24 2.53 -16.27
C LEU A 560 -14.06 1.04 -15.98
N ARG A 561 -12.83 0.54 -16.14
CA ARG A 561 -12.41 -0.79 -15.66
C ARG A 561 -11.59 -0.62 -14.39
N LEU A 562 -12.16 -0.96 -13.24
CA LEU A 562 -11.53 -0.80 -11.93
C LEU A 562 -11.14 -2.16 -11.35
N PRO A 563 -9.91 -2.31 -10.82
CA PRO A 563 -9.51 -3.56 -10.17
C PRO A 563 -10.35 -3.80 -8.91
N ARG A 564 -10.87 -5.02 -8.74
CA ARG A 564 -11.52 -5.47 -7.52
C ARG A 564 -10.46 -5.87 -6.49
N LEU A 565 -10.90 -6.08 -5.25
CA LEU A 565 -10.06 -6.82 -4.33
C LEU A 565 -9.86 -8.27 -4.83
N PRO A 566 -8.62 -8.78 -4.88
CA PRO A 566 -8.24 -10.03 -5.57
C PRO A 566 -8.44 -11.28 -4.69
N TRP A 567 -9.61 -11.41 -4.07
CA TRP A 567 -9.95 -12.48 -3.14
C TRP A 567 -11.39 -12.93 -3.35
N ARG A 568 -11.63 -14.24 -3.45
CA ARG A 568 -12.98 -14.79 -3.49
C ARG A 568 -13.43 -15.17 -2.10
N LEU A 569 -14.66 -14.78 -1.76
CA LEU A 569 -15.36 -15.22 -0.56
C LEU A 569 -16.57 -16.03 -1.03
N ASP A 570 -16.58 -17.34 -0.73
CA ASP A 570 -17.56 -18.30 -1.27
C ASP A 570 -17.67 -18.26 -2.81
N GLY A 571 -16.52 -18.21 -3.50
CA GLY A 571 -16.42 -18.27 -4.98
C GLY A 571 -16.61 -16.93 -5.72
N ALA A 572 -16.96 -15.85 -5.02
CA ALA A 572 -17.19 -14.54 -5.63
C ALA A 572 -16.19 -13.47 -5.16
N LEU A 573 -15.67 -12.67 -6.10
CA LEU A 573 -14.94 -11.44 -5.76
C LEU A 573 -15.91 -10.40 -5.17
N PRO A 574 -15.51 -9.61 -4.15
CA PRO A 574 -16.31 -8.49 -3.69
C PRO A 574 -16.68 -7.54 -4.82
N ALA A 575 -17.89 -7.02 -4.73
CA ALA A 575 -18.44 -6.20 -5.79
C ALA A 575 -18.00 -4.75 -5.67
N VAL A 576 -17.72 -4.15 -6.82
CA VAL A 576 -17.49 -2.72 -6.97
C VAL A 576 -18.69 -2.14 -7.69
N HIS A 577 -19.52 -1.39 -6.97
CA HIS A 577 -20.82 -0.95 -7.49
C HIS A 577 -20.83 0.46 -8.04
N ARG A 578 -19.88 1.32 -7.64
CA ARG A 578 -19.87 2.74 -8.01
C ARG A 578 -18.45 3.29 -8.06
N PRO A 579 -18.21 4.33 -8.88
CA PRO A 579 -16.92 5.00 -8.91
C PRO A 579 -16.67 5.77 -7.61
N ALA A 580 -15.47 6.34 -7.47
CA ALA A 580 -15.21 7.25 -6.36
C ALA A 580 -16.11 8.50 -6.43
N PRO A 581 -16.54 9.04 -5.28
CA PRO A 581 -17.45 10.18 -5.21
C PRO A 581 -16.77 11.49 -5.63
N ALA A 582 -17.58 12.42 -6.17
CA ALA A 582 -17.12 13.78 -6.39
C ALA A 582 -16.74 14.47 -5.07
N LEU A 583 -15.80 15.42 -5.12
CA LEU A 583 -15.32 16.11 -3.93
C LEU A 583 -16.49 16.76 -3.16
N GLY A 584 -16.67 16.39 -1.90
CA GLY A 584 -17.73 16.92 -1.03
C GLY A 584 -19.15 16.50 -1.40
N ALA A 585 -19.33 15.56 -2.34
CA ALA A 585 -20.64 15.15 -2.84
C ALA A 585 -21.59 14.63 -1.75
N ASP A 586 -21.05 14.12 -0.64
CA ASP A 586 -21.81 13.57 0.47
C ASP A 586 -21.75 14.43 1.73
N THR A 587 -21.14 15.63 1.70
CA THR A 587 -20.86 16.43 2.91
C THR A 587 -22.09 16.62 3.80
N GLU A 588 -23.19 17.14 3.25
CA GLU A 588 -24.41 17.37 4.03
C GLU A 588 -25.04 16.06 4.52
N ALA A 589 -25.19 15.08 3.62
CA ALA A 589 -25.78 13.78 3.95
C ALA A 589 -25.01 13.06 5.07
N VAL A 590 -23.67 13.06 5.01
CA VAL A 590 -22.81 12.48 6.05
C VAL A 590 -23.02 13.19 7.38
N LEU A 591 -23.04 14.53 7.40
CA LEU A 591 -23.20 15.30 8.64
C LEU A 591 -24.58 15.09 9.27
N CYS A 592 -25.64 15.07 8.47
CA CYS A 592 -26.99 14.78 8.94
C CYS A 592 -27.11 13.33 9.47
N GLU A 593 -26.68 12.33 8.68
CA GLU A 593 -26.81 10.91 9.05
C GLU A 593 -25.91 10.51 10.23
N ARG A 594 -24.67 11.00 10.26
CA ARG A 594 -23.66 10.54 11.23
C ARG A 594 -23.58 11.41 12.47
N LEU A 595 -23.92 12.69 12.40
CA LEU A 595 -23.86 13.60 13.54
C LEU A 595 -25.23 14.12 13.99
N GLY A 596 -26.30 13.87 13.22
CA GLY A 596 -27.64 14.37 13.53
C GLY A 596 -27.78 15.87 13.34
N LEU A 597 -26.91 16.51 12.55
CA LEU A 597 -26.98 17.94 12.30
C LEU A 597 -28.20 18.29 11.46
N ALA A 598 -28.93 19.33 11.86
CA ALA A 598 -29.98 19.92 11.05
C ALA A 598 -29.37 20.65 9.83
N PRO A 599 -30.10 20.76 8.70
CA PRO A 599 -29.62 21.50 7.53
C PRO A 599 -29.18 22.94 7.84
N GLY A 600 -29.81 23.61 8.81
CA GLY A 600 -29.39 24.94 9.27
C GLY A 600 -28.00 24.95 9.92
N GLU A 601 -27.67 23.96 10.74
CA GLU A 601 -26.33 23.84 11.35
C GLU A 601 -25.26 23.54 10.28
N VAL A 602 -25.60 22.76 9.26
CA VAL A 602 -24.71 22.52 8.12
C VAL A 602 -24.47 23.80 7.32
N ALA A 603 -25.52 24.61 7.11
CA ALA A 603 -25.39 25.91 6.47
C ALA A 603 -24.48 26.85 7.28
N GLU A 604 -24.64 26.93 8.61
CA GLU A 604 -23.77 27.72 9.48
C GLU A 604 -22.30 27.26 9.42
N LEU A 605 -22.05 25.96 9.39
CA LEU A 605 -20.69 25.43 9.22
C LEU A 605 -20.09 25.82 7.86
N ARG A 606 -20.90 25.83 6.80
CA ARG A 606 -20.47 26.30 5.46
C ARG A 606 -20.18 27.81 5.48
N ASP A 607 -21.04 28.61 6.08
CA ASP A 607 -20.86 30.07 6.20
C ASP A 607 -19.62 30.44 7.03
N SER A 608 -19.29 29.61 8.03
CA SER A 608 -18.06 29.77 8.84
C SER A 608 -16.78 29.37 8.11
N GLY A 609 -16.88 28.77 6.92
CA GLY A 609 -15.77 28.22 6.15
C GLY A 609 -15.23 26.90 6.70
N ALA A 610 -15.96 26.22 7.60
CA ALA A 610 -15.59 24.90 8.10
C ALA A 610 -15.84 23.80 7.07
N LEU A 611 -16.86 23.98 6.23
CA LEU A 611 -17.17 23.13 5.07
C LEU A 611 -16.78 23.87 3.79
N GLU A 612 -16.31 23.13 2.79
CA GLU A 612 -15.87 23.66 1.50
C GLU A 612 -16.75 23.16 0.35
#